data_AF-A0A9Q7UGV3-F1
#
_entry.id   AF-A0A9Q7UGV3-F1
#
_cell.length_a   1.000
_cell.length_b   1.000
_cell.length_c   1.000
_cell.angle_alpha   90.00
_cell.angle_beta   90.00
_cell.angle_gamma   90.00
#
_symmetry.space_group_name_H-M   'P 1'
#
loop_
_entity.id
_entity.type
_entity.pdbx_description
1 polymer ?
#
loop_
_entity_poly.entity_id
_entity_poly.type
_entity_poly.pdbx_seq_one_letter_code
_entity_poly.pdbx_strand_id
1 'polypeptide(L)'
;MSQFWRSLNERYGCELVFSTAHHKSDGQSERAIQSVELLLRGLCNAWSDDWATHLPLVELLLGNRVNASMNAAPNDLLFGLQLRDPFTALQPITTLGDFTLPDWRLALRQQALDHLALVQEYMRQRYNSLHAPPPQLAVGDWVWLELHDGYSLPPGLLPSDRRLGVQRVGPYTIKRVVSNLAYELALPPESRLHPVISIQHLEPYVPSGNPITGATITAILRERETRHRGLQYLVRFEHAGRDKWVPCLENSS
;
A
#
# COMPACT_ATOMS: atom_id res chain seq x y z
N MET A 1 12.82 -12.80 -9.25
CA MET A 1 13.31 -13.82 -8.29
C MET A 1 14.25 -14.76 -9.02
N SER A 2 15.37 -15.16 -8.42
CA SER A 2 16.29 -16.13 -9.04
C SER A 2 15.65 -17.52 -9.13
N GLN A 3 16.06 -18.32 -10.11
CA GLN A 3 15.60 -19.71 -10.27
C GLN A 3 15.94 -20.56 -9.04
N PHE A 4 17.09 -20.28 -8.40
CA PHE A 4 17.52 -20.94 -7.17
C PHE A 4 16.45 -20.92 -6.08
N TRP A 5 15.89 -19.74 -5.77
CA TRP A 5 14.88 -19.62 -4.70
C TRP A 5 13.59 -20.35 -5.01
N ARG A 6 13.18 -20.43 -6.29
CA ARG A 6 11.99 -21.19 -6.69
C ARG A 6 12.20 -22.68 -6.46
N SER A 7 13.29 -23.23 -6.99
CA SER A 7 13.62 -24.66 -6.85
C SER A 7 13.83 -25.07 -5.40
N LEU A 8 14.41 -24.19 -4.57
CA LEU A 8 14.58 -24.45 -3.14
C LEU A 8 13.23 -24.56 -2.43
N ASN A 9 12.31 -23.62 -2.64
CA ASN A 9 11.00 -23.65 -1.98
C ASN A 9 10.14 -24.82 -2.47
N GLU A 10 10.17 -25.14 -3.77
CA GLU A 10 9.51 -26.33 -4.33
C GLU A 10 9.98 -27.62 -3.65
N ARG A 11 11.28 -27.75 -3.40
CA ARG A 11 11.84 -28.95 -2.75
C ARG A 11 11.44 -29.09 -1.29
N TYR A 12 11.25 -27.98 -0.57
CA TYR A 12 10.78 -27.98 0.82
C TYR A 12 9.25 -27.96 0.94
N GLY A 13 8.52 -27.93 -0.18
CA GLY A 13 7.05 -27.86 -0.18
C GLY A 13 6.50 -26.51 0.31
N CYS A 14 7.30 -25.44 0.24
CA CYS A 14 6.90 -24.10 0.65
C CYS A 14 6.21 -23.36 -0.51
N GLU A 15 5.02 -22.82 -0.25
CA GLU A 15 4.34 -21.93 -1.19
C GLU A 15 4.86 -20.50 -1.05
N LEU A 16 5.35 -19.93 -2.15
CA LEU A 16 5.83 -18.55 -2.19
C LEU A 16 4.68 -17.60 -2.49
N VAL A 17 4.29 -16.80 -1.51
CA VAL A 17 3.32 -15.71 -1.67
C VAL A 17 4.07 -14.39 -1.81
N PHE A 18 3.85 -13.69 -2.91
CA PHE A 18 4.48 -12.39 -3.18
C PHE A 18 3.53 -11.25 -2.80
N SER A 19 4.06 -10.24 -2.12
CA SER A 19 3.35 -8.97 -1.96
C SER A 19 3.27 -8.23 -3.29
N THR A 20 2.20 -7.46 -3.48
CA THR A 20 2.11 -6.54 -4.61
C THR A 20 3.15 -5.43 -4.47
N ALA A 21 3.73 -4.99 -5.60
CA ALA A 21 4.74 -3.94 -5.61
C ALA A 21 4.20 -2.68 -4.91
N HIS A 22 4.99 -2.14 -3.98
CA HIS A 22 4.71 -0.91 -3.21
C HIS A 22 3.46 -0.93 -2.30
N HIS A 23 2.91 -2.11 -2.01
CA HIS A 23 1.86 -2.22 -0.99
C HIS A 23 2.47 -2.35 0.42
N LYS A 24 1.87 -1.68 1.42
CA LYS A 24 2.25 -1.72 2.86
C LYS A 24 2.09 -3.10 3.52
N SER A 25 2.08 -4.19 2.75
CA SER A 25 1.97 -5.56 3.23
C SER A 25 3.20 -6.01 4.03
N ASP A 26 4.38 -5.42 3.81
CA ASP A 26 5.62 -5.82 4.51
C ASP A 26 5.90 -5.01 5.79
N GLY A 27 4.91 -4.26 6.29
CA GLY A 27 5.08 -3.43 7.49
C GLY A 27 5.37 -4.22 8.77
N GLN A 28 5.09 -5.53 8.81
CA GLN A 28 5.44 -6.39 9.95
C GLN A 28 6.95 -6.67 9.99
N SER A 29 7.55 -7.04 8.85
CA SER A 29 8.99 -7.27 8.75
C SER A 29 9.77 -5.98 8.99
N GLU A 30 9.33 -4.86 8.43
CA GLU A 30 9.94 -3.54 8.67
C GLU A 30 9.95 -3.16 10.15
N ARG A 31 8.83 -3.36 10.86
CA ARG A 31 8.77 -3.10 12.32
C ARG A 31 9.66 -4.05 13.12
N ALA A 32 9.76 -5.31 12.70
CA ALA A 32 10.66 -6.27 13.33
C ALA A 32 12.13 -5.83 13.15
N ILE A 33 12.52 -5.42 11.93
CA ILE A 33 13.85 -4.88 11.62
C ILE A 33 14.14 -3.65 12.49
N GLN A 34 13.21 -2.69 12.56
CA GLN A 34 13.37 -1.51 13.42
C GLN A 34 13.60 -1.86 14.90
N SER A 35 12.90 -2.89 15.39
CA SER A 35 13.05 -3.36 16.77
C SER A 35 14.40 -4.03 17.01
N VAL A 36 14.88 -4.84 16.05
CA VAL A 36 16.21 -5.44 16.05
C VAL A 36 17.28 -4.35 16.06
N GLU A 37 17.19 -3.37 15.16
CA GLU A 37 18.16 -2.27 15.09
C GLU A 37 18.20 -1.46 16.38
N LEU A 38 17.04 -1.17 16.98
CA LEU A 38 16.98 -0.42 18.23
C LEU A 38 17.72 -1.15 19.36
N LEU A 39 17.54 -2.47 19.46
CA LEU A 39 18.24 -3.29 20.44
C LEU A 39 19.74 -3.36 20.17
N LEU A 40 20.13 -3.59 18.91
CA LEU A 40 21.54 -3.62 18.53
C LEU A 40 22.23 -2.28 18.78
N ARG A 41 21.57 -1.14 18.53
CA ARG A 41 22.13 0.19 18.85
C ARG A 41 22.42 0.38 20.34
N GLY A 42 21.69 -0.30 21.22
CA GLY A 42 21.93 -0.25 22.68
C GLY A 42 22.97 -1.25 23.17
N LEU A 43 23.18 -2.36 22.45
CA LEU A 43 24.09 -3.43 22.84
C LEU A 43 25.48 -3.30 22.21
N CYS A 44 25.55 -2.81 20.97
CA CYS A 44 26.82 -2.60 20.28
C CYS A 44 27.51 -1.34 20.79
N ASN A 45 28.83 -1.42 21.00
CA ASN A 45 29.63 -0.23 21.23
C ASN A 45 29.86 0.50 19.90
N ALA A 46 29.93 1.83 19.91
CA ALA A 46 30.14 2.64 18.72
C ALA A 46 31.46 2.35 17.98
N TRP A 47 32.40 1.65 18.63
CA TRP A 47 33.74 1.38 18.14
C TRP A 47 34.03 -0.11 17.88
N SER A 48 33.05 -1.01 18.04
CA SER A 48 33.20 -2.44 17.74
C SER A 48 32.16 -2.93 16.74
N ASP A 49 32.59 -3.76 15.78
CA ASP A 49 31.72 -4.45 14.82
C ASP A 49 31.32 -5.84 15.37
N ASP A 50 30.78 -5.86 16.58
CA ASP A 50 30.46 -7.08 17.33
C ASP A 50 28.95 -7.39 17.33
N TRP A 51 28.15 -6.72 16.49
CA TRP A 51 26.70 -6.89 16.42
C TRP A 51 26.24 -8.34 16.25
N ALA A 52 26.99 -9.14 15.48
CA ALA A 52 26.69 -10.53 15.25
C ALA A 52 26.74 -11.37 16.54
N THR A 53 27.60 -10.99 17.49
CA THR A 53 27.70 -11.66 18.79
C THR A 53 26.51 -11.35 19.71
N HIS A 54 25.84 -10.22 19.49
CA HIS A 54 24.66 -9.78 20.23
C HIS A 54 23.35 -10.35 19.67
N LEU A 55 23.35 -10.89 18.45
CA LEU A 55 22.14 -11.42 17.80
C LEU A 55 21.37 -12.45 18.65
N PRO A 56 22.00 -13.45 19.30
CA PRO A 56 21.28 -14.41 20.13
C PRO A 56 20.56 -13.74 21.32
N LEU A 57 21.17 -12.71 21.92
CA LEU A 57 20.54 -11.95 22.99
C LEU A 57 19.38 -11.11 22.46
N VAL A 58 19.54 -10.49 21.29
CA VAL A 58 18.46 -9.73 20.63
C VAL A 58 17.26 -10.62 20.31
N GLU A 59 17.51 -11.81 19.76
CA GLU A 59 16.46 -12.80 19.47
C GLU A 59 15.71 -13.21 20.74
N LEU A 60 16.44 -13.54 21.82
CA LEU A 60 15.85 -13.89 23.11
C LEU A 60 15.00 -12.73 23.67
N LEU A 61 15.55 -11.51 23.68
CA LEU A 61 14.87 -10.34 24.20
C LEU A 61 13.60 -10.05 23.41
N LEU A 62 13.64 -10.10 22.08
CA LEU A 62 12.45 -9.89 21.23
C LEU A 62 11.41 -10.99 21.43
N GLY A 63 11.83 -12.26 21.50
CA GLY A 63 10.94 -13.39 21.74
C GLY A 63 10.29 -13.37 23.14
N ASN A 64 10.93 -12.72 24.12
CA ASN A 64 10.40 -12.54 25.48
C ASN A 64 9.52 -11.30 25.64
N ARG A 65 9.43 -10.40 24.64
CA ARG A 65 8.54 -9.24 24.73
C ARG A 65 7.10 -9.65 24.54
N VAL A 66 6.24 -9.23 25.47
CA VAL A 66 4.80 -9.37 25.33
C VAL A 66 4.31 -8.52 24.15
N ASN A 67 3.66 -9.18 23.18
CA ASN A 67 3.08 -8.49 22.05
C ASN A 67 1.69 -7.97 22.41
N ALA A 68 1.45 -6.66 22.28
CA ALA A 68 0.16 -6.03 22.62
C ALA A 68 -1.04 -6.61 21.86
N SER A 69 -0.84 -7.18 20.66
CA SER A 69 -1.94 -7.79 19.88
C SER A 69 -2.33 -9.18 20.39
N MET A 70 -1.39 -9.93 20.96
CA MET A 70 -1.58 -11.32 21.43
C MET A 70 -1.65 -11.42 22.96
N ASN A 71 -1.24 -10.36 23.67
CA ASN A 71 -1.06 -10.33 25.12
C ASN A 71 -0.19 -11.48 25.66
N ALA A 72 0.73 -11.98 24.85
CA ALA A 72 1.67 -13.04 25.19
C ALA A 72 3.01 -12.80 24.47
N ALA A 73 4.10 -13.34 25.02
CA ALA A 73 5.39 -13.33 24.36
C ALA A 73 5.49 -14.52 23.37
N PRO A 74 6.12 -14.33 22.19
CA PRO A 74 6.33 -15.41 21.23
C PRO A 74 7.02 -16.67 21.82
N ASN A 75 8.03 -16.49 22.67
CA ASN A 75 8.73 -17.59 23.32
C ASN A 75 7.81 -18.36 24.28
N ASP A 76 6.93 -17.66 24.99
CA ASP A 76 5.95 -18.30 25.88
C ASP A 76 5.01 -19.20 25.09
N LEU A 77 4.58 -18.75 23.90
CA LEU A 77 3.72 -19.54 23.01
C LEU A 77 4.45 -20.71 22.34
N LEU A 78 5.73 -20.51 21.99
CA LEU A 78 6.54 -21.51 21.31
C LEU A 78 7.02 -22.63 22.24
N PHE A 79 7.41 -22.28 23.47
CA PHE A 79 7.97 -23.24 24.43
C PHE A 79 7.00 -23.62 25.54
N GLY A 80 6.00 -22.79 25.82
CA GLY A 80 5.12 -22.96 26.99
C GLY A 80 5.74 -22.53 28.30
N LEU A 81 6.88 -21.86 28.25
CA LEU A 81 7.70 -21.51 29.41
C LEU A 81 8.27 -20.11 29.19
N GLN A 82 8.34 -19.33 30.27
CA GLN A 82 9.02 -18.05 30.25
C GLN A 82 10.53 -18.30 30.24
N LEU A 83 11.18 -18.00 29.10
CA LEU A 83 12.63 -18.12 28.99
C LEU A 83 13.29 -17.00 29.81
N ARG A 84 14.34 -17.34 30.56
CA ARG A 84 15.11 -16.35 31.31
C ARG A 84 16.08 -15.62 30.40
N ASP A 85 16.13 -14.32 30.59
CA ASP A 85 17.13 -13.43 30.04
C ASP A 85 18.01 -12.86 31.19
N PRO A 86 19.14 -12.20 30.89
CA PRO A 86 20.04 -11.68 31.92
C PRO A 86 19.37 -10.73 32.94
N PHE A 87 18.26 -10.07 32.57
CA PHE A 87 17.53 -9.15 33.44
C PHE A 87 16.51 -9.88 34.34
N THR A 88 16.01 -11.05 33.90
CA THR A 88 15.05 -11.88 34.65
C THR A 88 15.72 -13.06 35.37
N ALA A 89 17.02 -13.27 35.18
CA ALA A 89 17.78 -14.39 35.73
C ALA A 89 17.70 -14.52 37.26
N LEU A 90 17.51 -13.41 37.98
CA LEU A 90 17.40 -13.39 39.45
C LEU A 90 15.96 -13.48 39.98
N GLN A 91 14.95 -13.42 39.10
CA GLN A 91 13.57 -13.52 39.51
C GLN A 91 13.24 -14.94 40.01
N PRO A 92 12.27 -15.13 40.91
CA PRO A 92 11.83 -16.47 41.31
C PRO A 92 11.29 -17.25 40.12
N ILE A 93 11.43 -18.58 40.15
CA ILE A 93 10.90 -19.45 39.09
C ILE A 93 9.38 -19.50 39.24
N THR A 94 8.65 -19.06 38.22
CA THR A 94 7.21 -19.30 38.11
C THR A 94 6.99 -20.80 37.88
N THR A 95 6.43 -21.49 38.86
CA THR A 95 6.01 -22.88 38.71
C THR A 95 4.64 -22.92 38.03
N LEU A 96 4.38 -23.95 37.23
CA LEU A 96 3.11 -24.13 36.50
C LEU A 96 1.90 -24.43 37.42
N GLY A 97 2.09 -24.37 38.75
CA GLY A 97 1.08 -24.78 39.72
C GLY A 97 0.67 -26.24 39.51
N ASP A 98 -0.64 -26.47 39.46
CA ASP A 98 -1.24 -27.80 39.24
C ASP A 98 -1.35 -28.18 37.74
N PHE A 99 -0.97 -27.29 36.82
CA PHE A 99 -1.10 -27.55 35.38
C PHE A 99 0.05 -28.41 34.85
N THR A 100 -0.28 -29.31 33.91
CA THR A 100 0.73 -29.95 33.08
C THR A 100 1.22 -28.99 32.00
N LEU A 101 2.45 -29.16 31.51
CA LEU A 101 3.01 -28.30 30.45
C LEU A 101 2.14 -28.29 29.17
N PRO A 102 1.59 -29.42 28.68
CA PRO A 102 0.68 -29.41 27.53
C PRO A 102 -0.61 -28.61 27.78
N ASP A 103 -1.25 -28.78 28.94
CA ASP A 103 -2.50 -28.08 29.27
C ASP A 103 -2.28 -26.58 29.37
N TRP A 104 -1.18 -26.18 30.01
CA TRP A 104 -0.76 -24.79 30.08
C TRP A 104 -0.52 -24.18 28.70
N ARG A 105 0.19 -24.89 27.81
CA ARG A 105 0.45 -24.43 26.45
C ARG A 105 -0.82 -24.25 25.65
N LEU A 106 -1.77 -25.16 25.79
CA LEU A 106 -3.05 -25.09 25.11
C LEU A 106 -3.85 -23.88 25.62
N ALA A 107 -3.91 -23.68 26.94
CA ALA A 107 -4.60 -22.54 27.55
C ALA A 107 -3.99 -21.20 27.10
N LEU A 108 -2.66 -21.07 27.14
CA LEU A 108 -1.96 -19.86 26.70
C LEU A 108 -2.21 -19.56 25.22
N ARG A 109 -2.18 -20.60 24.36
CA ARG A 109 -2.47 -20.45 22.93
C ARG A 109 -3.91 -19.99 22.70
N GLN A 110 -4.86 -20.58 23.41
CA GLN A 110 -6.27 -20.20 23.30
C GLN A 110 -6.48 -18.73 23.69
N GLN A 111 -5.90 -18.30 24.82
CA GLN A 111 -5.95 -16.91 25.27
C GLN A 111 -5.35 -15.94 24.25
N ALA A 112 -4.21 -16.30 23.65
CA ALA A 112 -3.57 -15.48 22.63
C ALA A 112 -4.43 -15.35 21.36
N LEU A 113 -5.11 -16.42 20.95
CA LEU A 113 -6.02 -16.39 19.81
C LEU A 113 -7.26 -15.54 20.10
N ASP A 114 -7.85 -15.67 21.28
CA ASP A 114 -9.00 -14.88 21.70
C ASP A 114 -8.66 -13.38 21.77
N HIS A 115 -7.51 -13.05 22.35
CA HIS A 115 -7.03 -11.66 22.41
C HIS A 115 -6.75 -11.09 21.02
N LEU A 116 -6.12 -11.89 20.14
CA LEU A 116 -5.86 -11.51 18.77
C LEU A 116 -7.16 -11.23 18.01
N ALA A 117 -8.19 -12.06 18.19
CA ALA A 117 -9.52 -11.84 17.59
C ALA A 117 -10.16 -10.53 18.08
N LEU A 118 -10.10 -10.27 19.39
CA LEU A 118 -10.60 -9.02 19.99
C LEU A 118 -9.87 -7.78 19.42
N VAL A 119 -8.54 -7.82 19.37
CA VAL A 119 -7.73 -6.71 18.85
C VAL A 119 -8.00 -6.50 17.36
N GLN A 120 -8.09 -7.57 16.57
CA GLN A 120 -8.43 -7.46 15.14
C GLN A 120 -9.79 -6.79 14.94
N GLU A 121 -10.80 -7.18 15.71
CA GLU A 121 -12.14 -6.59 15.62
C GLU A 121 -12.13 -5.11 16.01
N TYR A 122 -11.47 -4.78 17.12
CA TYR A 122 -11.30 -3.39 17.56
C TYR A 122 -10.59 -2.53 16.50
N MET A 123 -9.49 -3.03 15.92
CA MET A 123 -8.76 -2.33 14.88
C MET A 123 -9.58 -2.16 13.60
N ARG A 124 -10.37 -3.18 13.23
CA ARG A 124 -11.30 -3.13 12.10
C ARG A 124 -12.36 -2.04 12.30
N GLN A 125 -12.99 -2.01 13.46
CA GLN A 125 -14.01 -0.99 13.79
C GLN A 125 -13.41 0.42 13.79
N ARG A 126 -12.24 0.59 14.41
CA ARG A 126 -11.52 1.87 14.44
C ARG A 126 -11.09 2.33 13.05
N TYR A 127 -10.67 1.41 12.19
CA TYR A 127 -10.33 1.74 10.81
C TYR A 127 -11.57 2.19 10.05
N ASN A 128 -12.66 1.42 10.12
CA ASN A 128 -13.92 1.71 9.44
C ASN A 128 -14.60 2.98 9.95
N SER A 129 -14.44 3.36 11.22
CA SER A 129 -15.00 4.60 11.74
C SER A 129 -14.25 5.85 11.26
N LEU A 130 -12.97 5.71 10.95
CA LEU A 130 -12.10 6.80 10.49
C LEU A 130 -12.08 6.94 8.96
N HIS A 131 -12.45 5.89 8.22
CA HIS A 131 -12.35 5.87 6.76
C HIS A 131 -13.72 5.63 6.13
N ALA A 132 -14.04 6.43 5.12
CA ALA A 132 -15.18 6.14 4.25
C ALA A 132 -14.94 4.80 3.51
N PRO A 133 -15.99 4.04 3.21
CA PRO A 133 -15.85 2.83 2.41
C PRO A 133 -15.19 3.18 1.07
N PRO A 134 -14.27 2.33 0.57
CA PRO A 134 -13.59 2.58 -0.68
C PRO A 134 -14.60 2.71 -1.83
N PRO A 135 -14.38 3.63 -2.78
CA PRO A 135 -15.24 3.74 -3.95
C PRO A 135 -15.24 2.41 -4.71
N GLN A 136 -16.44 1.92 -5.04
CA GLN A 136 -16.58 0.70 -5.85
C GLN A 136 -16.37 1.07 -7.31
N LEU A 137 -15.24 0.65 -7.87
CA LEU A 137 -14.91 0.87 -9.28
C LEU A 137 -15.32 -0.38 -10.06
N ALA A 138 -15.99 -0.18 -11.20
CA ALA A 138 -16.43 -1.26 -12.07
C ALA A 138 -15.44 -1.52 -13.20
N VAL A 139 -15.54 -2.71 -13.80
CA VAL A 139 -14.83 -3.02 -15.05
C VAL A 139 -15.29 -2.05 -16.13
N GLY A 140 -14.34 -1.39 -16.81
CA GLY A 140 -14.62 -0.36 -17.81
C GLY A 140 -14.58 1.08 -17.30
N ASP A 141 -14.50 1.31 -15.99
CA ASP A 141 -14.29 2.66 -15.45
C ASP A 141 -12.88 3.15 -15.79
N TRP A 142 -12.78 4.47 -15.99
CA TRP A 142 -11.52 5.16 -16.21
C TRP A 142 -10.96 5.64 -14.88
N VAL A 143 -9.68 5.41 -14.64
CA VAL A 143 -9.00 5.82 -13.42
C VAL A 143 -7.66 6.46 -13.73
N TRP A 144 -7.32 7.50 -12.96
CA TRP A 144 -5.98 8.03 -12.92
C TRP A 144 -5.10 7.16 -12.03
N LEU A 145 -3.87 6.91 -12.49
CA LEU A 145 -2.84 6.28 -11.67
C LEU A 145 -1.96 7.36 -11.02
N GLU A 146 -1.93 7.39 -9.69
CA GLU A 146 -1.02 8.26 -8.94
C GLU A 146 0.35 7.59 -8.77
N LEU A 147 1.37 8.20 -9.35
CA LEU A 147 2.75 7.74 -9.29
C LEU A 147 3.46 8.35 -8.07
N HIS A 148 3.29 7.77 -6.88
CA HIS A 148 4.19 8.10 -5.77
C HIS A 148 5.61 7.55 -6.00
N ASP A 149 6.58 8.06 -5.23
CA ASP A 149 8.00 7.67 -5.26
C ASP A 149 8.15 6.14 -5.37
N GLY A 150 8.59 5.66 -6.53
CA GLY A 150 8.80 4.23 -6.80
C GLY A 150 8.32 3.75 -8.18
N TYR A 151 7.33 4.41 -8.77
CA TYR A 151 6.82 4.04 -10.09
C TYR A 151 7.50 4.83 -11.21
N SER A 152 8.39 4.18 -11.98
CA SER A 152 9.03 4.79 -13.15
C SER A 152 8.35 4.34 -14.44
N LEU A 153 7.66 5.27 -15.10
CA LEU A 153 7.17 5.09 -16.48
C LEU A 153 8.25 5.46 -17.51
N PRO A 154 8.10 5.05 -18.79
CA PRO A 154 8.96 5.48 -19.87
C PRO A 154 8.96 7.01 -20.04
N PRO A 155 10.06 7.63 -20.53
CA PRO A 155 10.21 9.08 -20.65
C PRO A 155 9.15 9.80 -21.50
N GLY A 156 8.37 9.07 -22.31
CA GLY A 156 7.33 9.64 -23.18
C GLY A 156 5.94 9.78 -22.55
N LEU A 157 5.72 9.24 -21.34
CA LEU A 157 4.42 9.25 -20.64
C LEU A 157 4.43 10.11 -19.36
N LEU A 158 5.55 10.79 -19.08
CA LEU A 158 5.75 11.59 -17.87
C LEU A 158 5.85 13.09 -18.23
N PRO A 159 5.28 14.00 -17.42
CA PRO A 159 5.60 15.42 -17.50
C PRO A 159 7.11 15.65 -17.34
N SER A 160 7.67 16.61 -18.07
CA SER A 160 9.11 16.90 -18.11
C SER A 160 9.74 17.17 -16.74
N ASP A 161 8.95 17.65 -15.76
CA ASP A 161 9.41 17.96 -14.41
C ASP A 161 8.85 16.98 -13.36
N ARG A 162 9.68 16.01 -12.94
CA ARG A 162 9.34 15.02 -11.89
C ARG A 162 9.03 15.63 -10.51
N ARG A 163 9.58 16.80 -10.20
CA ARG A 163 9.43 17.46 -8.88
C ARG A 163 8.29 18.48 -8.83
N LEU A 164 7.85 18.98 -9.98
CA LEU A 164 6.86 20.06 -10.09
C LEU A 164 5.62 19.66 -10.92
N GLY A 165 5.66 18.52 -11.62
CA GLY A 165 4.56 18.00 -12.41
C GLY A 165 3.53 17.24 -11.57
N VAL A 166 2.26 17.31 -11.99
CA VAL A 166 1.18 16.50 -11.44
C VAL A 166 1.54 15.02 -11.64
N GLN A 167 1.73 14.27 -10.54
CA GLN A 167 2.13 12.85 -10.54
C GLN A 167 0.95 11.92 -10.89
N ARG A 168 0.10 12.32 -11.84
CA ARG A 168 -1.04 11.54 -12.32
C ARG A 168 -0.78 11.16 -13.76
N VAL A 169 -0.84 9.88 -14.07
CA VAL A 169 -0.63 9.41 -15.44
C VAL A 169 -1.83 8.66 -15.94
N GLY A 170 -2.28 9.09 -17.12
CA GLY A 170 -3.25 8.43 -17.99
C GLY A 170 -4.61 8.16 -17.34
N PRO A 171 -5.72 8.41 -18.04
CA PRO A 171 -6.91 7.63 -17.74
C PRO A 171 -6.66 6.21 -18.26
N TYR A 172 -6.49 5.25 -17.34
CA TYR A 172 -6.41 3.82 -17.67
C TYR A 172 -7.78 3.17 -17.40
N THR A 173 -8.17 2.20 -18.21
CA THR A 173 -9.39 1.43 -17.98
C THR A 173 -9.13 0.27 -17.05
N ILE A 174 -10.09 -0.02 -16.16
CA ILE A 174 -10.07 -1.21 -15.33
C ILE A 174 -10.47 -2.42 -16.19
N LYS A 175 -9.55 -3.37 -16.36
CA LYS A 175 -9.80 -4.65 -17.06
C LYS A 175 -10.53 -5.65 -16.18
N ARG A 176 -10.13 -5.73 -14.90
CA ARG A 176 -10.65 -6.73 -13.97
C ARG A 176 -10.54 -6.23 -12.53
N VAL A 177 -11.57 -6.52 -11.75
CA VAL A 177 -11.53 -6.34 -10.29
C VAL A 177 -10.91 -7.60 -9.68
N VAL A 178 -9.75 -7.48 -9.04
CA VAL A 178 -9.07 -8.61 -8.39
C VAL A 178 -9.58 -8.77 -6.96
N SER A 179 -9.73 -7.65 -6.25
CA SER A 179 -10.34 -7.56 -4.93
C SER A 179 -10.90 -6.15 -4.70
N ASN A 180 -11.64 -5.94 -3.61
CA ASN A 180 -12.18 -4.63 -3.24
C ASN A 180 -11.09 -3.53 -3.05
N LEU A 181 -9.82 -3.94 -2.91
CA LEU A 181 -8.69 -3.04 -2.70
C LEU A 181 -7.68 -3.08 -3.86
N ALA A 182 -7.84 -3.97 -4.85
CA ALA A 182 -6.88 -4.14 -5.94
C ALA A 182 -7.57 -4.36 -7.29
N TYR A 183 -7.17 -3.54 -8.26
CA TYR A 183 -7.74 -3.52 -9.61
C TYR A 183 -6.65 -3.76 -10.66
N GLU A 184 -7.01 -4.50 -11.71
CA GLU A 184 -6.14 -4.76 -12.85
C GLU A 184 -6.39 -3.70 -13.93
N LEU A 185 -5.38 -2.91 -14.26
CA LEU A 185 -5.47 -1.83 -15.24
C LEU A 185 -5.02 -2.27 -16.64
N ALA A 186 -5.61 -1.66 -17.67
CA ALA A 186 -5.17 -1.74 -19.05
C ALA A 186 -3.91 -0.90 -19.29
N LEU A 187 -2.78 -1.30 -18.71
CA LEU A 187 -1.51 -0.61 -18.93
C LEU A 187 -0.92 -0.95 -20.31
N PRO A 188 -0.24 -0.01 -20.97
CA PRO A 188 0.47 -0.27 -22.22
C PRO A 188 1.57 -1.32 -21.99
N PRO A 189 1.86 -2.18 -22.99
CA PRO A 189 2.84 -3.26 -22.85
C PRO A 189 4.27 -2.77 -22.59
N GLU A 190 4.55 -1.50 -22.86
CA GLU A 190 5.83 -0.84 -22.60
C GLU A 190 6.01 -0.40 -21.13
N SER A 191 4.93 -0.46 -20.33
CA SER A 191 4.99 -0.09 -18.93
C SER A 191 5.72 -1.17 -18.12
N ARG A 192 6.69 -0.74 -17.28
CA ARG A 192 7.37 -1.62 -16.31
C ARG A 192 6.55 -1.84 -15.03
N LEU A 193 5.28 -1.46 -15.05
CA LEU A 193 4.40 -1.48 -13.89
C LEU A 193 3.65 -2.81 -13.85
N HIS A 194 3.47 -3.34 -12.64
CA HIS A 194 2.62 -4.50 -12.45
C HIS A 194 1.16 -4.09 -12.70
N PRO A 195 0.38 -4.86 -13.48
CA PRO A 195 -0.97 -4.45 -13.91
C PRO A 195 -1.98 -4.41 -12.76
N VAL A 196 -1.73 -5.16 -11.68
CA VAL A 196 -2.56 -5.15 -10.46
C VAL A 196 -2.09 -4.05 -9.52
N ILE A 197 -2.93 -3.04 -9.31
CA ILE A 197 -2.65 -1.82 -8.55
C ILE A 197 -3.67 -1.66 -7.42
N SER A 198 -3.21 -1.19 -6.25
CA SER A 198 -4.06 -0.90 -5.10
C SER A 198 -4.94 0.32 -5.32
N ILE A 199 -6.17 0.30 -4.81
CA ILE A 199 -7.11 1.43 -4.86
C ILE A 199 -6.55 2.72 -4.25
N GLN A 200 -5.59 2.62 -3.32
CA GLN A 200 -4.92 3.77 -2.72
C GLN A 200 -4.12 4.61 -3.73
N HIS A 201 -3.81 4.05 -4.90
CA HIS A 201 -3.09 4.73 -5.98
C HIS A 201 -4.00 5.03 -7.18
N LEU A 202 -5.31 4.83 -7.03
CA LEU A 202 -6.29 5.03 -8.10
C LEU A 202 -7.24 6.14 -7.72
N GLU A 203 -7.38 7.12 -8.61
CA GLU A 203 -8.44 8.11 -8.50
C GLU A 203 -9.45 7.92 -9.63
N PRO A 204 -10.77 7.97 -9.35
CA PRO A 204 -11.79 7.88 -10.39
C PRO A 204 -11.65 9.06 -11.37
N TYR A 205 -11.58 8.76 -12.65
CA TYR A 205 -11.62 9.77 -13.71
C TYR A 205 -13.06 10.26 -13.84
N VAL A 206 -13.32 11.49 -13.41
CA VAL A 206 -14.54 12.20 -13.80
C VAL A 206 -14.23 12.92 -15.11
N PRO A 207 -14.94 12.65 -16.22
CA PRO A 207 -14.82 13.46 -17.44
C PRO A 207 -15.25 14.88 -17.07
N SER A 208 -14.27 15.72 -16.76
CA SER A 208 -14.56 17.13 -16.54
C SER A 208 -15.10 17.66 -17.87
N GLY A 209 -16.30 18.21 -17.85
CA GLY A 209 -16.92 18.86 -19.00
C GLY A 209 -16.21 20.16 -19.42
N ASN A 210 -14.89 20.23 -19.25
CA ASN A 210 -14.00 21.23 -19.82
C ASN A 210 -13.48 20.71 -21.17
N PRO A 211 -14.04 21.19 -22.29
CA PRO A 211 -13.55 20.84 -23.61
C PRO A 211 -12.33 21.72 -23.90
N ILE A 212 -11.15 21.37 -23.39
CA ILE A 212 -9.91 21.99 -23.87
C ILE A 212 -8.85 20.92 -24.01
N THR A 213 -8.95 20.17 -25.11
CA THR A 213 -7.88 19.88 -26.09
C THR A 213 -8.37 18.73 -26.98
N GLY A 214 -8.73 19.02 -28.23
CA GLY A 214 -8.96 17.99 -29.25
C GLY A 214 -10.39 17.77 -29.75
N ALA A 215 -11.38 18.59 -29.39
CA ALA A 215 -12.69 18.51 -30.02
C ALA A 215 -12.69 19.23 -31.38
N THR A 216 -12.87 18.48 -32.47
CA THR A 216 -13.01 19.03 -33.83
C THR A 216 -14.27 19.89 -33.92
N ILE A 217 -14.11 21.10 -34.44
CA ILE A 217 -15.22 22.03 -34.69
C ILE A 217 -15.91 21.59 -35.98
N THR A 218 -17.17 21.18 -35.88
CA THR A 218 -17.98 20.77 -37.04
C THR A 218 -18.60 21.94 -37.79
N ALA A 219 -19.05 22.99 -37.09
CA ALA A 219 -19.65 24.18 -37.72
C ALA A 219 -19.67 25.41 -36.80
N ILE A 220 -19.51 26.60 -37.39
CA ILE A 220 -19.77 27.90 -36.75
C ILE A 220 -21.18 28.34 -37.12
N LEU A 221 -22.05 28.54 -36.13
CA LEU A 221 -23.48 28.78 -36.34
C LEU A 221 -23.86 30.27 -36.28
N ARG A 222 -23.25 31.03 -35.36
CA ARG A 222 -23.54 32.45 -35.14
C ARG A 222 -22.32 33.17 -34.60
N GLU A 223 -22.21 34.46 -34.93
CA GLU A 223 -21.28 35.38 -34.30
C GLU A 223 -22.03 36.40 -33.43
N ARG A 224 -21.40 36.84 -32.36
CA ARG A 224 -21.87 37.98 -31.56
C ARG A 224 -20.68 38.75 -31.03
N GLU A 225 -20.82 40.06 -30.98
CA GLU A 225 -19.83 40.95 -30.37
C GLU A 225 -20.37 41.46 -29.03
N THR A 226 -19.55 41.32 -27.98
CA THR A 226 -19.95 41.76 -26.63
C THR A 226 -18.95 42.77 -26.10
N ARG A 227 -19.46 43.87 -25.53
CA ARG A 227 -18.65 44.99 -25.01
C ARG A 227 -17.54 44.61 -24.02
N HIS A 228 -17.63 43.44 -23.37
CA HIS A 228 -16.69 43.00 -22.34
C HIS A 228 -15.84 41.78 -22.70
N ARG A 229 -16.18 41.01 -23.75
CA ARG A 229 -15.49 39.74 -24.07
C ARG A 229 -15.14 39.58 -25.55
N GLY A 230 -15.22 40.66 -26.33
CA GLY A 230 -14.89 40.65 -27.75
C GLY A 230 -15.84 39.82 -28.60
N LEU A 231 -15.37 39.44 -29.79
CA LEU A 231 -16.08 38.63 -30.77
C LEU A 231 -16.16 37.17 -30.30
N GLN A 232 -17.37 36.60 -30.29
CA GLN A 232 -17.63 35.22 -29.90
C GLN A 232 -18.37 34.46 -30.99
N TYR A 233 -18.02 33.19 -31.17
CA TYR A 233 -18.68 32.29 -32.11
C TYR A 233 -19.47 31.22 -31.35
N LEU A 234 -20.68 30.91 -31.81
CA LEU A 234 -21.44 29.75 -31.37
C LEU A 234 -20.96 28.56 -32.20
N VAL A 235 -20.32 27.62 -31.54
CA VAL A 235 -19.65 26.49 -32.19
C VAL A 235 -20.35 25.19 -31.83
N ARG A 236 -20.58 24.36 -32.84
CA ARG A 236 -21.03 22.97 -32.68
C ARG A 236 -19.83 22.03 -32.72
N PHE A 237 -19.71 21.20 -31.70
CA PHE A 237 -18.65 20.20 -31.58
C PHE A 237 -19.17 18.81 -31.95
N GLU A 238 -18.32 17.99 -32.56
CA GLU A 238 -18.68 16.69 -33.12
C GLU A 238 -19.24 15.71 -32.07
N HIS A 239 -18.85 15.85 -30.79
CA HIS A 239 -19.24 14.93 -29.70
C HIS A 239 -19.83 15.63 -28.47
N ALA A 240 -20.10 16.94 -28.54
CA ALA A 240 -20.78 17.64 -27.46
C ALA A 240 -22.24 17.86 -27.84
N GLY A 241 -23.18 17.19 -27.16
CA GLY A 241 -24.62 17.32 -27.39
C GLY A 241 -25.22 18.70 -27.10
N ARG A 242 -24.40 19.76 -26.93
CA ARG A 242 -24.83 21.15 -26.74
C ARG A 242 -23.88 22.13 -27.42
N ASP A 243 -24.47 23.04 -28.20
CA ASP A 243 -23.77 24.16 -28.84
C ASP A 243 -23.22 25.12 -27.75
N LYS A 244 -21.98 25.59 -27.89
CA LYS A 244 -21.32 26.47 -26.90
C LYS A 244 -20.72 27.72 -27.54
N TRP A 245 -20.76 28.84 -26.81
CA TRP A 245 -20.09 30.08 -27.21
C TRP A 245 -18.61 30.02 -26.86
N VAL A 246 -17.75 30.23 -27.86
CA VAL A 246 -16.29 30.22 -27.72
C VAL A 246 -15.75 31.61 -28.09
N PRO A 247 -14.90 32.23 -27.25
CA PRO A 247 -14.26 33.50 -27.57
C PRO A 247 -13.23 33.33 -28.70
N CYS A 248 -13.14 34.32 -29.60
CA CYS A 248 -12.09 34.35 -30.61
C CYS A 248 -10.75 34.59 -29.92
N LEU A 249 -9.92 33.55 -29.80
CA LEU A 249 -8.54 33.71 -29.39
C LEU A 249 -7.77 34.20 -30.63
N GLU A 250 -7.44 35.49 -30.67
CA GLU A 250 -6.45 35.99 -31.62
C GLU A 250 -5.12 35.32 -31.28
N ASN A 251 -4.67 34.42 -32.15
CA ASN A 251 -3.31 33.91 -32.12
C ASN A 251 -2.38 35.08 -32.44
N SER A 252 -1.81 35.70 -31.40
CA SER A 252 -0.65 36.57 -31.55
C SER A 252 0.53 35.74 -32.03
N SER A 253 0.98 36.07 -33.25
CA SER A 253 2.17 35.61 -33.97
C SER A 253 3.45 35.61 -33.14
#